data_AF-A0A3D2VCB1-F1
#
_entry.id   AF-A0A3D2VCB1-F1
#
_cell.length_a   1.000
_cell.length_b   1.000
_cell.length_c   1.000
_cell.angle_alpha   90.00
_cell.angle_beta   90.00
_cell.angle_gamma   90.00
#
_symmetry.space_group_name_H-M   'P 1'
#
loop_
_entity.id
_entity.type
_entity.pdbx_description
1 polymer ?
#
loop_
_entity_poly.entity_id
_entity_poly.type
_entity_poly.pdbx_seq_one_letter_code
_entity_poly.pdbx_strand_id
1 'polypeptide(L)'
;EERIDLYLVPECMSTVYIRAIRDTQGLFTFHGDCDTSTVKGVVAILLAMFAGKTAREIEGFDADVEFKKLGLFDHLSPSRHVGVYAMVQRVKRQVSAIEKTQS
;
A
#
# COMPACT_ATOMS: atom_id res chain seq x y z
N GLU A 1 10.83 14.67 -1.35
CA GLU A 1 10.08 14.47 -2.60
C GLU A 1 9.55 13.05 -2.65
N GLU A 2 8.22 12.88 -2.70
CA GLU A 2 7.54 11.57 -2.68
C GLU A 2 6.99 11.17 -4.08
N ARG A 3 7.04 12.10 -5.04
CA ARG A 3 6.57 11.95 -6.41
C ARG A 3 7.72 11.66 -7.38
N ILE A 4 8.38 10.53 -7.18
CA ILE A 4 9.39 10.03 -8.12
C ILE A 4 8.92 8.69 -8.68
N ASP A 5 9.31 8.39 -9.92
CA ASP A 5 8.85 7.18 -10.63
C ASP A 5 9.15 5.88 -9.88
N LEU A 6 10.20 5.87 -9.05
CA LEU A 6 10.54 4.76 -8.17
C LEU A 6 9.40 4.37 -7.21
N TYR A 7 8.52 5.31 -6.87
CA TYR A 7 7.40 5.12 -5.94
C TYR A 7 6.05 5.00 -6.65
N LEU A 8 5.99 5.18 -7.97
CA LEU A 8 4.74 5.11 -8.74
C LEU A 8 4.08 3.74 -8.63
N VAL A 9 2.75 3.73 -8.60
CA VAL A 9 1.87 2.56 -8.71
C VAL A 9 1.20 2.61 -10.09
N PRO A 10 1.86 2.09 -11.14
CA PRO A 10 1.36 2.23 -12.51
C PRO A 10 0.05 1.47 -12.76
N GLU A 11 -0.28 0.51 -11.89
CA GLU A 11 -1.48 -0.33 -12.02
C GLU A 11 -2.76 0.33 -11.47
N CYS A 12 -2.67 1.56 -10.97
CA CYS A 12 -3.83 2.37 -10.56
C CYS A 12 -4.31 3.27 -11.72
N MET A 13 -5.64 3.39 -11.89
CA MET A 13 -6.25 4.35 -12.83
C MET A 13 -5.96 5.81 -12.48
N SER A 14 -5.70 6.08 -11.20
CA SER A 14 -5.23 7.35 -10.66
C SER A 14 -3.74 7.28 -10.39
N THR A 15 -3.02 8.39 -10.53
CA THR A 15 -1.58 8.44 -10.25
C THR A 15 -1.38 8.33 -8.74
N VAL A 16 -0.86 7.18 -8.28
CA VAL A 16 -0.56 6.92 -6.86
C VAL A 16 0.94 6.69 -6.71
N TYR A 17 1.54 7.27 -5.69
CA TYR A 17 2.91 7.02 -5.27
C TYR A 17 2.88 6.39 -3.88
N ILE A 18 3.64 5.31 -3.67
CA ILE A 18 3.82 4.66 -2.37
C ILE A 18 5.32 4.48 -2.15
N ARG A 19 5.80 4.84 -0.96
CA ARG A 19 7.17 4.62 -0.51
C ARG A 19 7.18 3.83 0.78
N ALA A 20 7.75 2.63 0.73
CA ALA A 20 8.05 1.82 1.90
C ALA A 20 9.36 2.27 2.56
N ILE A 21 9.35 2.32 3.89
CA ILE A 21 10.50 2.68 4.72
C ILE A 21 10.61 1.63 5.81
N ARG A 22 11.76 0.95 5.87
CA ARG A 22 12.08 -0.03 6.92
C ARG A 22 12.89 0.66 8.01
N ASP A 23 12.49 0.51 9.26
CA ASP A 23 13.24 1.02 10.40
C ASP A 23 14.34 0.04 10.86
N THR A 24 15.08 0.41 11.91
CA THR A 24 16.15 -0.41 12.48
C THR A 24 15.64 -1.66 13.21
N GLN A 25 14.35 -1.72 13.56
CA GLN A 25 13.70 -2.87 14.18
C GLN A 25 13.09 -3.83 13.16
N GLY A 26 13.14 -3.50 11.87
CA GLY A 26 12.57 -4.29 10.78
C GLY A 26 11.06 -4.09 10.60
N LEU A 27 10.51 -3.01 11.17
CA LEU A 27 9.12 -2.62 10.96
C LEU A 27 9.03 -1.65 9.78
N PHE A 28 7.93 -1.75 9.03
CA PHE A 28 7.69 -0.92 7.87
C PHE A 28 6.71 0.20 8.17
N THR A 29 7.05 1.39 7.68
CA THR A 29 6.15 2.53 7.54
C THR A 29 6.01 2.88 6.07
N PHE A 30 4.88 3.49 5.72
CA PHE A 30 4.54 3.79 4.34
C PHE A 30 4.10 5.23 4.20
N HIS A 31 4.63 5.87 3.17
CA HIS A 31 4.19 7.19 2.75
C HIS A 31 3.49 7.06 1.41
N GLY A 32 2.37 7.77 1.24
CA GLY A 32 1.60 7.72 0.01
C GLY A 32 1.08 9.08 -0.41
N ASP A 33 1.07 9.31 -1.72
CA ASP A 33 0.48 10.49 -2.34
C ASP A 33 -0.33 10.08 -3.57
N CYS A 34 -1.35 10.85 -3.92
CA CYS A 34 -2.14 10.60 -5.13
C CYS A 34 -2.68 11.89 -5.75
N ASP A 35 -2.93 11.87 -7.05
CA ASP A 35 -3.43 13.00 -7.84
C ASP A 35 -4.88 13.42 -7.52
N THR A 36 -5.66 12.54 -6.90
CA THR A 36 -7.10 12.75 -6.66
C THR A 36 -7.44 12.70 -5.17
N SER A 37 -8.12 13.74 -4.68
CA SER A 37 -8.49 13.90 -3.26
C SER A 37 -9.44 12.79 -2.76
N THR A 38 -10.28 12.22 -3.62
CA THR A 38 -11.19 11.12 -3.27
C THR A 38 -10.46 9.78 -3.06
N VAL A 39 -9.31 9.58 -3.71
CA VAL A 39 -8.49 8.35 -3.57
C VAL A 39 -7.58 8.44 -2.34
N LYS A 40 -7.25 9.66 -1.89
CA LYS A 40 -6.35 9.91 -0.76
C LYS A 40 -6.82 9.25 0.54
N GLY A 41 -8.13 9.21 0.80
CA GLY A 41 -8.69 8.55 1.98
C GLY A 41 -8.48 7.03 1.97
N VAL A 42 -8.69 6.39 0.82
CA VAL A 42 -8.51 4.94 0.66
C VAL A 42 -7.03 4.56 0.75
N VAL A 43 -6.16 5.36 0.14
CA VAL A 43 -4.69 5.20 0.24
C VAL A 43 -4.26 5.30 1.69
N ALA A 44 -4.70 6.33 2.42
CA ALA A 44 -4.31 6.53 3.82
C ALA A 44 -4.74 5.37 4.72
N ILE A 45 -5.98 4.89 4.57
CA ILE A 45 -6.50 3.73 5.31
C ILE A 45 -5.64 2.49 5.00
N LEU A 46 -5.39 2.22 3.72
CA LEU A 46 -4.60 1.09 3.28
C LEU A 46 -3.19 1.12 3.86
N LEU A 47 -2.50 2.25 3.79
CA LEU A 47 -1.15 2.39 4.33
C LEU A 47 -1.11 2.24 5.86
N ALA A 48 -2.12 2.75 6.55
CA ALA A 48 -2.24 2.59 8.00
C ALA A 48 -2.40 1.12 8.43
N MET A 49 -3.04 0.28 7.61
CA MET A 49 -3.18 -1.16 7.88
C MET A 49 -1.86 -1.94 7.78
N PHE A 50 -0.86 -1.39 7.09
CA PHE A 50 0.47 -1.99 6.94
C PHE A 50 1.52 -1.38 7.87
N ALA A 51 1.27 -0.18 8.40
CA ALA A 51 2.23 0.52 9.25
C ALA A 51 2.55 -0.28 10.52
N GLY A 52 3.84 -0.32 10.89
CA GLY A 52 4.33 -1.02 12.08
C GLY A 52 4.39 -2.54 11.95
N LYS A 53 4.25 -3.08 10.73
CA LYS A 53 4.34 -4.52 10.46
C LYS A 53 5.71 -4.92 9.91
N THR A 54 6.13 -6.13 10.21
CA THR A 54 7.29 -6.79 9.61
C THR A 54 7.01 -7.22 8.18
N ALA A 55 8.07 -7.52 7.41
CA ALA A 55 7.92 -8.05 6.05
C ALA A 55 7.04 -9.30 6.00
N ARG A 56 7.22 -10.22 6.96
CA ARG A 56 6.44 -11.46 7.06
C ARG A 56 4.94 -11.20 7.28
N GLU A 57 4.60 -10.27 8.15
CA GLU A 57 3.21 -9.89 8.41
C GLU A 57 2.57 -9.22 7.19
N ILE A 58 3.34 -8.42 6.46
CA ILE A 58 2.88 -7.75 5.24
C ILE A 58 2.69 -8.75 4.09
N GLU A 59 3.59 -9.72 3.94
CA GLU A 59 3.45 -10.81 2.95
C GLU A 59 2.20 -11.66 3.23
N GLY A 60 1.96 -11.99 4.51
CA GLY A 60 0.78 -12.71 4.97
C GLY A 60 -0.52 -11.90 4.99
N PHE A 61 -0.50 -10.62 4.63
CA PHE A 61 -1.69 -9.78 4.62
C PHE A 61 -2.70 -10.26 3.56
N ASP A 62 -3.90 -10.59 4.02
CA ASP A 62 -5.05 -10.94 3.19
C ASP A 62 -5.94 -9.71 3.01
N ALA A 63 -5.91 -9.13 1.82
CA ALA A 63 -6.69 -7.94 1.50
C ALA A 63 -8.19 -8.21 1.64
N ASP A 64 -8.69 -9.36 1.18
CA ASP A 64 -10.11 -9.67 1.19
C ASP A 64 -10.67 -9.70 2.61
N VAL A 65 -9.95 -10.39 3.51
CA VAL A 65 -10.35 -10.51 4.91
C VAL A 65 -10.31 -9.15 5.61
N GLU A 66 -9.23 -8.40 5.43
CA GLU A 66 -9.01 -7.15 6.16
C GLU A 66 -9.90 -6.01 5.67
N PHE A 67 -10.15 -5.90 4.36
CA PHE A 67 -11.08 -4.92 3.82
C PHE A 67 -12.54 -5.27 4.12
N LYS A 68 -12.90 -6.56 4.17
CA LYS A 68 -14.23 -7.01 4.59
C LYS A 68 -14.51 -6.68 6.06
N LYS A 69 -13.53 -6.85 6.96
CA LYS A 69 -13.67 -6.45 8.37
C LYS A 69 -13.98 -4.96 8.53
N LEU A 70 -13.41 -4.13 7.67
CA LEU A 70 -13.63 -2.69 7.66
C LEU A 70 -14.90 -2.25 6.94
N GLY A 71 -15.64 -3.18 6.29
CA GLY A 71 -16.77 -2.86 5.42
C GLY A 71 -16.39 -1.97 4.25
N LEU A 72 -15.09 -1.88 3.91
CA LEU A 72 -14.61 -0.88 2.95
C LEU A 72 -15.11 -1.21 1.54
N PHE A 73 -15.19 -2.50 1.20
CA PHE A 73 -15.62 -2.96 -0.12
C PHE A 73 -17.08 -2.60 -0.45
N ASP A 74 -17.95 -2.51 0.55
CA ASP A 74 -19.35 -2.11 0.35
C ASP A 74 -19.50 -0.64 -0.08
N HIS A 75 -18.43 0.17 0.09
CA HIS A 75 -18.40 1.59 -0.22
C HIS A 75 -17.52 1.94 -1.43
N LEU A 76 -16.90 0.95 -2.08
CA LEU A 76 -16.03 1.16 -3.22
C LEU A 76 -16.69 0.71 -4.54
N SER A 77 -16.50 1.51 -5.59
CA SER A 77 -16.86 1.10 -6.94
C SER A 77 -15.95 -0.05 -7.40
N PRO A 78 -16.37 -0.88 -8.38
CA PRO A 78 -15.53 -1.95 -8.92
C PRO A 78 -14.13 -1.48 -9.37
N SER A 79 -14.02 -0.28 -9.94
CA SER A 79 -12.74 0.33 -10.32
C SER A 79 -11.82 0.62 -9.13
N ARG A 80 -12.39 0.98 -7.97
CA ARG A 80 -11.64 1.27 -6.74
C ARG A 80 -11.15 -0.01 -6.08
N HIS A 81 -11.89 -1.12 -6.19
CA HIS A 81 -11.42 -2.43 -5.75
C HIS A 81 -10.11 -2.82 -6.45
N VAL A 82 -10.07 -2.69 -7.78
CA VAL A 82 -8.86 -2.99 -8.56
C VAL A 82 -7.68 -2.14 -8.10
N GLY A 83 -7.89 -0.85 -7.87
CA GLY A 83 -6.85 0.05 -7.35
C GLY A 83 -6.34 -0.36 -5.96
N VAL A 84 -7.22 -0.83 -5.07
CA VAL A 84 -6.83 -1.34 -3.75
C VAL A 84 -5.90 -2.54 -3.87
N TYR A 85 -6.23 -3.54 -4.68
CA TYR A 85 -5.33 -4.69 -4.87
C TYR A 85 -4.00 -4.28 -5.51
N ALA A 86 -4.02 -3.37 -6.49
CA ALA A 86 -2.80 -2.84 -7.10
C ALA A 86 -1.86 -2.22 -6.04
N MET A 87 -2.41 -1.41 -5.14
CA MET A 87 -1.65 -0.81 -4.02
C MET A 87 -1.11 -1.86 -3.05
N VAL A 88 -1.90 -2.87 -2.67
CA VAL A 88 -1.43 -3.98 -1.82
C VAL A 88 -0.25 -4.71 -2.47
N GLN A 89 -0.38 -5.05 -3.75
CA GLN A 89 0.70 -5.73 -4.48
C GLN A 89 1.95 -4.86 -4.59
N ARG A 90 1.78 -3.55 -4.71
CA ARG A 90 2.91 -2.61 -4.72
C ARG A 90 3.65 -2.57 -3.38
N VAL A 91 2.90 -2.49 -2.28
CA VAL A 91 3.44 -2.54 -0.91
C VAL A 91 4.28 -3.82 -0.72
N LYS A 92 3.70 -4.99 -1.05
CA LYS A 92 4.40 -6.28 -0.93
C LYS A 92 5.68 -6.33 -1.78
N ARG A 93 5.64 -5.81 -3.02
CA ARG A 93 6.81 -5.74 -3.90
C ARG A 93 7.92 -4.85 -3.33
N GLN A 94 7.59 -3.67 -2.79
CA GLN A 94 8.61 -2.78 -2.20
C GLN A 94 9.24 -3.38 -0.96
N VAL A 95 8.43 -3.96 -0.08
CA VAL A 95 8.89 -4.65 1.13
C VAL A 95 9.87 -5.78 0.77
N SER A 96 9.48 -6.67 -0.15
CA SER A 96 10.34 -7.77 -0.60
C SER A 96 11.66 -7.27 -1.22
N ALA A 97 11.62 -6.19 -2.01
CA ALA A 97 12.83 -5.61 -2.61
C ALA A 97 13.78 -5.02 -1.54
N ILE A 98 13.24 -4.36 -0.51
CA ILE A 98 14.03 -3.79 0.59
C ILE A 98 14.67 -4.90 1.42
N GLU A 99 13.92 -5.94 1.78
CA GLU A 99 14.46 -7.09 2.54
C GLU A 99 15.61 -7.79 1.81
N LYS A 100 15.47 -7.99 0.48
CA LYS A 100 16.52 -8.58 -0.36
C LYS A 100 17.79 -7.75 -0.46
N THR A 101 17.69 -6.44 -0.24
CA THR A 101 18.84 -5.51 -0.30
C THR A 101 19.58 -5.42 1.04
N GLN A 102 18.95 -5.84 2.14
CA GLN A 102 19.53 -5.80 3.50
C GLN A 102 19.94 -7.19 4.02
N SER A 103 19.75 -8.25 3.23
CA SER A 103 20.22 -9.62 3.50
C SER A 103 21.55 -9.87 2.81
#